data_AF-A0A0L6W4U4-F1
#
_entry.id   AF-A0A0L6W4U4-F1
#
_cell.length_a   1.000
_cell.length_b   1.000
_cell.length_c   1.000
_cell.angle_alpha   90.00
_cell.angle_beta   90.00
_cell.angle_gamma   90.00
#
_symmetry.space_group_name_H-M   'P 1'
#
loop_
_entity.id
_entity.type
_entity.pdbx_description
1 polymer ?
#
loop_
_entity_poly.entity_id
_entity_poly.type
_entity_poly.pdbx_seq_one_letter_code
_entity_poly.pdbx_strand_id
1 'polypeptide(L)'
;MDRFRLEFILHWIWAAVFGILLITGLALLGPRYGWALNYNLAMADYLHRTVAILFTGLLFIEILLELKRILFNDSKREPWLVIGKSGFALITFISAWLLIISGLLLWHCTEDDHGVTALASVVHQTVTFAMIIGMTWHLYDKSHVLIFGGGRR
;
A
#
# COMPACT_ATOMS: atom_id res chain seq x y z
N MET A 1 -0.46 18.79 -18.09
CA MET A 1 -0.64 17.33 -18.14
C MET A 1 -2.11 17.04 -17.87
N ASP A 2 -2.76 16.20 -18.67
CA ASP A 2 -4.16 15.83 -18.43
C ASP A 2 -4.29 15.14 -17.05
N ARG A 3 -5.27 15.54 -16.25
CA ARG A 3 -5.49 15.05 -14.87
C ARG A 3 -5.60 13.53 -14.83
N PHE A 4 -6.24 12.95 -15.83
CA PHE A 4 -6.35 11.50 -15.97
C PHE A 4 -4.99 10.81 -16.10
N ARG A 5 -4.08 11.38 -16.90
CA ARG A 5 -2.74 10.81 -17.08
C ARG A 5 -1.95 10.85 -15.78
N LEU A 6 -2.10 11.91 -14.98
CA LEU A 6 -1.46 12.01 -13.67
C LEU A 6 -1.97 10.92 -12.71
N GLU A 7 -3.29 10.79 -12.57
CA GLU A 7 -3.91 9.80 -11.66
C GLU A 7 -3.51 8.37 -12.07
N PHE A 8 -3.50 8.08 -13.37
CA PHE A 8 -3.05 6.79 -13.90
C PHE A 8 -1.57 6.51 -13.58
N ILE A 9 -0.68 7.49 -13.79
CA ILE A 9 0.75 7.35 -13.48
C ILE A 9 0.95 7.13 -11.98
N LEU A 10 0.28 7.92 -11.14
CA LEU A 10 0.38 7.82 -9.68
C LEU A 10 -0.08 6.45 -9.18
N HIS A 11 -1.19 5.91 -9.72
CA HIS A 11 -1.68 4.58 -9.39
C HIS A 11 -0.61 3.49 -9.62
N TRP A 12 0.06 3.51 -10.77
CA TRP A 12 1.09 2.51 -11.08
C TRP A 12 2.38 2.71 -10.29
N ILE A 13 2.77 3.96 -10.02
CA ILE A 13 3.88 4.25 -9.10
C ILE A 13 3.55 3.70 -7.71
N TRP A 14 2.34 3.93 -7.21
CA TRP A 14 1.88 3.41 -5.94
C TRP A 14 1.93 1.89 -5.91
N ALA A 15 1.41 1.22 -6.94
CA ALA A 15 1.44 -0.23 -7.06
C ALA A 15 2.87 -0.80 -7.07
N ALA A 16 3.80 -0.14 -7.78
CA ALA A 16 5.20 -0.54 -7.80
C ALA A 16 5.87 -0.39 -6.41
N VAL A 17 5.67 0.76 -5.77
CA VAL A 17 6.18 1.04 -4.42
C VAL A 17 5.62 0.05 -3.40
N PHE A 18 4.31 -0.19 -3.43
CA PHE A 18 3.66 -1.18 -2.57
C PHE A 18 4.19 -2.60 -2.84
N GLY A 19 4.40 -2.98 -4.10
CA GLY A 19 4.98 -4.27 -4.46
C GLY A 19 6.40 -4.47 -3.89
N ILE A 20 7.25 -3.44 -3.96
CA ILE A 20 8.59 -3.48 -3.36
C ILE A 20 8.50 -3.61 -1.83
N LEU A 21 7.62 -2.83 -1.18
CA LEU A 21 7.37 -2.95 0.26
C LEU A 21 6.91 -4.34 0.66
N LEU A 22 5.99 -4.92 -0.12
CA LEU A 22 5.46 -6.25 0.16
C LEU A 22 6.56 -7.31 0.06
N ILE A 23 7.36 -7.31 -1.01
CA ILE A 23 8.44 -8.28 -1.21
C ILE A 23 9.49 -8.15 -0.12
N THR A 24 9.95 -6.92 0.15
CA THR A 24 10.97 -6.66 1.18
C THR A 24 10.46 -6.98 2.58
N GLY A 25 9.20 -6.64 2.90
CA GLY A 25 8.57 -6.93 4.19
C GLY A 25 8.36 -8.43 4.40
N LEU A 26 7.93 -9.17 3.38
CA LEU A 26 7.85 -10.62 3.45
C LEU A 26 9.24 -11.25 3.66
N ALA A 27 10.27 -10.78 2.97
CA ALA A 27 11.63 -11.26 3.18
C ALA A 27 12.12 -11.06 4.62
N LEU A 28 11.71 -9.97 5.29
CA LEU A 28 12.01 -9.69 6.70
C LEU A 28 11.29 -10.61 7.70
N LEU A 29 10.22 -11.30 7.30
CA LEU A 29 9.58 -12.34 8.12
C LEU A 29 10.45 -13.61 8.26
N GLY A 30 11.63 -13.65 7.64
CA GLY A 30 12.67 -14.62 7.95
C GLY A 30 12.55 -15.95 7.19
N PRO A 31 12.71 -17.13 7.84
CA PRO A 31 13.09 -18.38 7.18
C PRO A 31 12.19 -18.82 6.03
N ARG A 32 10.89 -18.51 6.13
CA ARG A 32 9.87 -18.95 5.17
C ARG A 32 9.88 -18.17 3.85
N TYR A 33 10.26 -16.89 3.90
CA TYR A 33 10.11 -15.95 2.77
C TYR A 33 11.41 -15.22 2.42
N GLY A 34 12.48 -15.39 3.20
CA GLY A 34 13.78 -14.77 2.97
C GLY A 34 14.40 -15.08 1.60
N TRP A 35 14.01 -16.20 0.97
CA TRP A 35 14.41 -16.56 -0.39
C TRP A 35 14.07 -15.46 -1.43
N ALA A 36 13.04 -14.64 -1.18
CA ALA A 36 12.63 -13.56 -2.09
C ALA A 36 13.72 -12.50 -2.31
N LEU A 37 14.67 -12.37 -1.37
CA LEU A 37 15.85 -11.50 -1.47
C LEU A 37 17.15 -12.25 -1.13
N ASN A 38 17.22 -13.55 -1.46
CA ASN A 38 18.40 -14.40 -1.22
C ASN A 38 18.89 -14.38 0.24
N TYR A 39 17.95 -14.27 1.20
CA TYR A 39 18.23 -14.17 2.63
C TYR A 39 19.11 -12.97 3.03
N ASN A 40 19.25 -11.96 2.17
CA ASN A 40 19.95 -10.72 2.51
C ASN A 40 19.03 -9.79 3.32
N LEU A 41 18.89 -10.09 4.61
CA LEU A 41 17.97 -9.38 5.51
C LEU A 41 18.37 -7.91 5.71
N ALA A 42 19.67 -7.60 5.70
CA ALA A 42 20.14 -6.22 5.83
C ALA A 42 19.71 -5.35 4.63
N MET A 43 19.85 -5.87 3.42
CA MET A 43 19.36 -5.20 2.21
C MET A 43 17.83 -5.08 2.23
N ALA A 44 17.13 -6.14 2.65
CA ALA A 44 15.67 -6.12 2.78
C ALA A 44 15.20 -5.02 3.73
N ASP A 45 15.82 -4.90 4.91
CA ASP A 45 15.49 -3.88 5.92
C ASP A 45 15.75 -2.47 5.40
N TYR A 46 16.95 -2.24 4.85
CA TYR A 46 17.32 -0.94 4.29
C TYR A 46 16.36 -0.49 3.18
N LEU A 47 16.06 -1.38 2.23
CA LEU A 47 15.17 -1.07 1.12
C LEU A 47 13.73 -0.87 1.61
N HIS A 48 13.24 -1.72 2.52
CA HIS A 48 11.89 -1.62 3.06
C HIS A 48 11.65 -0.25 3.72
N ARG A 49 12.55 0.16 4.62
CA ARG A 49 12.44 1.45 5.32
C ARG A 49 12.55 2.64 4.37
N THR A 50 13.47 2.58 3.40
CA THR A 50 13.65 3.66 2.42
C THR A 50 12.40 3.82 1.55
N VAL A 51 11.84 2.71 1.06
CA VAL A 51 10.63 2.72 0.23
C VAL A 51 9.40 3.09 1.05
N ALA A 52 9.37 2.80 2.35
CA ALA A 52 8.27 3.19 3.24
C ALA A 52 8.14 4.72 3.38
N ILE A 53 9.26 5.45 3.32
CA ILE A 53 9.25 6.92 3.26
C ILE A 53 8.58 7.40 1.97
N LEU A 54 8.93 6.82 0.82
CA LEU A 54 8.32 7.15 -0.47
C LEU A 54 6.82 6.83 -0.49
N PHE A 55 6.45 5.67 0.04
CA PHE A 55 5.05 5.25 0.18
C PHE A 55 4.24 6.23 1.03
N THR A 56 4.80 6.67 2.15
CA THR A 56 4.17 7.66 3.02
C THR A 56 3.98 8.99 2.28
N GLY A 57 4.99 9.46 1.55
CA GLY A 57 4.89 10.66 0.73
C GLY A 57 3.82 10.56 -0.37
N LEU A 58 3.76 9.41 -1.07
CA LEU A 58 2.73 9.14 -2.08
C LEU A 58 1.32 9.13 -1.48
N LEU A 59 1.15 8.56 -0.28
CA LEU A 59 -0.12 8.59 0.44
C LEU A 59 -0.59 10.02 0.68
N PHE A 60 0.29 10.90 1.16
CA PHE A 60 -0.05 12.31 1.35
C PHE A 60 -0.41 13.02 0.04
N ILE A 61 0.31 12.75 -1.05
CA ILE A 61 -0.02 13.30 -2.37
C ILE A 61 -1.42 12.88 -2.80
N GLU A 62 -1.78 11.61 -2.65
CA GLU A 62 -3.11 11.11 -3.01
C GLU A 62 -4.21 11.73 -2.14
N ILE A 63 -3.99 11.86 -0.83
CA ILE A 63 -4.92 12.55 0.07
C ILE A 63 -5.15 14.00 -0.40
N LEU A 64 -4.09 14.74 -0.73
CA LEU A 64 -4.22 16.13 -1.20
C LEU A 64 -5.00 16.23 -2.52
N LEU A 65 -4.78 15.29 -3.45
CA LEU A 65 -5.50 15.25 -4.72
C LEU A 65 -6.99 14.91 -4.52
N GLU A 66 -7.31 14.00 -3.61
CA GLU A 66 -8.67 13.63 -3.28
C GLU A 66 -9.39 14.76 -2.50
N LEU A 67 -8.73 15.39 -1.53
CA LEU A 67 -9.25 16.57 -0.82
C LEU A 67 -9.54 17.70 -1.81
N LYS A 68 -8.62 17.99 -2.73
CA LYS A 68 -8.84 18.98 -3.79
C LYS A 68 -10.08 18.61 -4.61
N ARG A 69 -10.26 17.35 -4.98
CA ARG A 69 -11.43 16.90 -5.75
C ARG A 69 -12.74 17.14 -4.99
N ILE A 70 -12.78 16.84 -3.69
CA ILE A 70 -13.93 17.06 -2.82
C ILE A 70 -14.24 18.56 -2.68
N LEU A 71 -13.22 19.37 -2.40
CA LEU A 71 -13.36 20.82 -2.19
C LEU A 71 -13.88 21.56 -3.43
N PHE A 72 -13.45 21.14 -4.63
CA PHE A 72 -13.89 21.71 -5.90
C PHE A 72 -15.10 21.00 -6.50
N ASN A 73 -15.73 20.08 -5.75
CA ASN A 73 -16.92 19.30 -6.14
C ASN A 73 -16.80 18.63 -7.53
N ASP A 74 -15.60 18.16 -7.86
CA ASP A 74 -15.33 17.54 -9.15
C ASP A 74 -15.72 16.06 -9.13
N SER A 75 -17.03 15.83 -9.25
CA SER A 75 -17.67 14.51 -9.17
C SER A 75 -17.88 13.83 -10.53
N LYS A 76 -17.45 14.46 -11.62
CA LYS A 76 -17.81 14.04 -12.99
C LYS A 76 -17.11 12.76 -13.46
N ARG A 77 -16.12 12.25 -12.72
CA ARG A 77 -15.34 11.06 -13.11
C ARG A 77 -14.92 10.20 -11.92
N GLU A 78 -14.97 8.89 -12.12
CA GLU A 78 -14.27 7.89 -11.31
C GLU A 78 -12.75 8.12 -11.44
N PRO A 79 -12.05 8.51 -10.35
CA PRO A 79 -10.63 8.82 -10.39
C PRO A 79 -9.82 7.52 -10.41
N TRP A 80 -8.60 7.56 -10.95
CA TRP A 80 -7.67 6.42 -10.89
C TRP A 80 -6.82 6.39 -9.61
N LEU A 81 -7.07 7.32 -8.68
CA LEU A 81 -6.42 7.36 -7.38
C LEU A 81 -6.71 6.10 -6.56
N VAL A 82 -5.76 5.69 -5.73
CA VAL A 82 -5.88 4.53 -4.84
C VAL A 82 -6.79 4.87 -3.64
N ILE A 83 -6.89 6.15 -3.27
CA ILE A 83 -7.86 6.70 -2.30
C ILE A 83 -9.06 7.33 -3.02
N GLY A 84 -10.28 7.13 -2.50
CA GLY A 84 -11.51 7.68 -3.10
C GLY A 84 -12.80 7.03 -2.61
N LYS A 85 -13.84 7.10 -3.45
CA LYS A 85 -15.23 6.72 -3.11
C LYS A 85 -15.54 5.22 -3.18
N SER A 86 -14.64 4.40 -3.72
CA SER A 86 -14.87 2.96 -3.85
C SER A 86 -14.58 2.22 -2.54
N GLY A 87 -15.24 1.07 -2.31
CA GLY A 87 -15.01 0.28 -1.10
C GLY A 87 -13.56 -0.17 -0.94
N PHE A 88 -12.88 -0.52 -2.04
CA PHE A 88 -11.47 -0.92 -2.01
C PHE A 88 -10.53 0.25 -1.70
N ALA A 89 -10.90 1.47 -2.11
CA ALA A 89 -10.11 2.66 -1.81
C ALA A 89 -10.13 3.00 -0.30
N LEU A 90 -11.28 2.81 0.37
CA LEU A 90 -11.37 2.96 1.82
C LEU A 90 -10.51 1.92 2.55
N ILE A 91 -10.58 0.65 2.12
CA ILE A 91 -9.73 -0.42 2.68
C ILE A 91 -8.25 -0.03 2.53
N THR A 92 -7.84 0.42 1.35
CA THR A 92 -6.44 0.77 1.09
C THR A 92 -6.00 1.97 1.93
N PHE A 93 -6.85 2.98 2.08
CA PHE A 93 -6.59 4.14 2.93
C PHE A 93 -6.36 3.76 4.40
N ILE A 94 -7.27 2.95 4.99
CA ILE A 94 -7.16 2.53 6.39
C ILE A 94 -5.93 1.65 6.58
N SER A 95 -5.73 0.66 5.72
CA SER A 95 -4.58 -0.25 5.79
C SER A 95 -3.25 0.49 5.65
N ALA A 96 -3.15 1.50 4.78
CA ALA A 96 -1.94 2.30 4.62
C ALA A 96 -1.58 3.03 5.93
N TRP A 97 -2.56 3.63 6.61
CA TRP A 97 -2.33 4.26 7.92
C TRP A 97 -1.91 3.26 8.99
N LEU A 98 -2.57 2.10 9.05
CA LEU A 98 -2.20 1.05 10.00
C LEU A 98 -0.77 0.55 9.76
N LEU A 99 -0.38 0.35 8.50
CA LEU A 99 0.99 -0.05 8.13
C LEU A 99 2.02 1.03 8.46
N ILE A 100 1.72 2.31 8.18
CA ILE A 100 2.64 3.42 8.50
C ILE A 100 2.83 3.55 10.01
N ILE A 101 1.75 3.58 10.79
CA ILE A 101 1.82 3.76 12.24
C ILE A 101 2.54 2.57 12.88
N SER A 102 2.15 1.34 12.55
CA SER A 102 2.81 0.15 13.10
C SER A 102 4.26 0.03 12.62
N GLY A 103 4.59 0.43 11.39
CA GLY A 103 5.96 0.46 10.89
C GLY A 103 6.84 1.48 11.61
N LEU A 104 6.32 2.67 11.92
CA LEU A 104 7.01 3.67 12.73
C LEU A 104 7.27 3.19 14.15
N LEU A 105 6.29 2.52 14.78
CA LEU A 105 6.45 1.92 16.10
C LEU A 105 7.51 0.81 16.08
N LEU A 106 7.52 -0.04 15.05
CA LEU A 106 8.55 -1.08 14.88
C LEU A 106 9.93 -0.50 14.65
N TRP A 107 10.03 0.65 13.97
CA TRP A 107 11.30 1.32 13.75
C TRP A 107 11.82 1.94 15.06
N HIS A 108 10.96 2.62 15.83
CA HIS A 108 11.43 3.42 16.95
C HIS A 108 11.46 2.67 18.30
N CYS A 109 10.51 1.77 18.55
CA CYS A 109 10.31 1.19 19.88
C CYS A 109 10.99 -0.18 20.07
N THR A 110 11.77 -0.66 19.10
CA THR A 110 12.28 -2.04 19.07
C THR A 110 13.12 -2.40 20.29
N GLU A 111 13.86 -1.44 20.83
CA GLU A 111 14.77 -1.64 21.97
C GLU A 111 14.16 -1.19 23.31
N ASP A 112 13.18 -0.28 23.28
CA ASP A 112 12.68 0.41 24.48
C ASP A 112 11.41 -0.23 25.07
N ASP A 113 10.51 -0.77 24.24
CA ASP A 113 9.24 -1.33 24.69
C ASP A 113 8.85 -2.58 23.90
N HIS A 114 9.08 -3.73 24.51
CA HIS A 114 8.75 -5.03 23.95
C HIS A 114 7.24 -5.26 23.77
N GLY A 115 6.40 -4.63 24.60
CA GLY A 115 4.94 -4.75 24.52
C GLY A 115 4.40 -4.00 23.30
N VAL A 116 4.83 -2.76 23.11
CA VAL A 116 4.51 -1.95 21.93
C VAL A 116 5.06 -2.60 20.66
N THR A 117 6.29 -3.11 20.70
CA THR A 117 6.91 -3.80 19.56
C THR A 117 6.16 -5.08 19.17
N ALA A 118 5.71 -5.87 20.14
CA ALA A 118 4.92 -7.07 19.89
C ALA A 118 3.55 -6.73 19.25
N LEU A 119 2.84 -5.74 19.82
CA LEU A 119 1.56 -5.29 19.26
C LEU A 119 1.74 -4.73 17.84
N ALA A 120 2.73 -3.87 17.63
CA ALA A 120 3.02 -3.29 16.33
C ALA A 120 3.36 -4.38 15.31
N SER A 121 4.13 -5.41 15.70
CA SER A 121 4.47 -6.56 14.84
C SER A 121 3.21 -7.31 14.39
N VAL A 122 2.33 -7.64 15.34
CA VAL A 122 1.08 -8.37 15.06
C VAL A 122 0.18 -7.56 14.13
N VAL A 123 0.00 -6.27 14.41
CA VAL A 123 -0.81 -5.38 13.56
C VAL A 123 -0.20 -5.26 12.16
N HIS A 124 1.08 -4.93 12.06
CA HIS A 124 1.76 -4.72 10.79
C HIS A 124 1.69 -5.96 9.89
N GLN A 125 1.94 -7.14 10.47
CA GLN A 125 1.89 -8.41 9.76
C GLN A 125 0.47 -8.82 9.38
N THR A 126 -0.50 -8.66 10.28
CA THR A 126 -1.91 -9.01 10.01
C THR A 126 -2.47 -8.15 8.88
N VAL A 127 -2.21 -6.84 8.92
CA VAL A 127 -2.65 -5.92 7.86
C VAL A 127 -1.94 -6.23 6.55
N THR A 128 -0.65 -6.59 6.58
CA THR A 128 0.08 -7.02 5.38
C THR A 128 -0.60 -8.21 4.70
N PHE A 129 -0.93 -9.27 5.45
CA PHE A 129 -1.61 -10.43 4.87
C PHE A 129 -3.03 -10.12 4.40
N ALA A 130 -3.78 -9.29 5.13
CA ALA A 130 -5.08 -8.82 4.68
C ALA A 130 -4.98 -8.05 3.35
N MET A 131 -3.94 -7.22 3.18
CA MET A 131 -3.68 -6.48 1.94
C MET A 131 -3.26 -7.39 0.79
N ILE A 132 -2.49 -8.46 1.03
CA ILE A 132 -2.18 -9.46 -0.01
C ILE A 132 -3.47 -10.06 -0.57
N ILE A 133 -4.39 -10.47 0.31
CA ILE A 133 -5.68 -11.05 -0.09
C ILE A 133 -6.50 -10.00 -0.85
N GLY A 134 -6.63 -8.80 -0.29
CA GLY A 134 -7.37 -7.69 -0.90
C GLY A 134 -6.82 -7.30 -2.28
N MET A 135 -5.51 -7.21 -2.44
CA MET A 135 -4.87 -6.92 -3.73
C MET A 135 -5.04 -8.05 -4.73
N THR A 136 -4.90 -9.30 -4.29
CA THR A 136 -5.13 -10.46 -5.18
C THR A 136 -6.56 -10.44 -5.71
N TRP A 137 -7.54 -10.15 -4.84
CA TRP A 137 -8.93 -9.96 -5.25
C TRP A 137 -9.10 -8.79 -6.22
N HIS A 138 -8.50 -7.62 -5.92
CA HIS A 138 -8.55 -6.44 -6.77
C HIS A 138 -7.99 -6.72 -8.18
N LEU A 139 -6.83 -7.37 -8.26
CA LEU A 139 -6.21 -7.76 -9.54
C LEU A 139 -7.04 -8.81 -10.28
N TYR A 140 -7.63 -9.77 -9.56
CA TYR A 140 -8.53 -10.77 -10.13
C TYR A 140 -9.76 -10.11 -10.76
N ASP A 141 -10.46 -9.23 -10.03
CA ASP A 141 -11.60 -8.46 -10.54
C ASP A 141 -11.24 -7.70 -11.82
N LYS A 142 -10.13 -6.95 -11.79
CA LYS A 142 -9.71 -6.12 -12.94
C LYS A 142 -9.21 -6.92 -14.14
N SER A 143 -8.60 -8.08 -13.93
CA SER A 143 -8.15 -8.95 -15.03
C SER A 143 -9.30 -9.69 -15.73
N HIS A 144 -10.35 -10.07 -15.00
CA HIS A 144 -11.49 -10.79 -15.58
C HIS A 144 -12.46 -9.87 -16.32
N VAL A 145 -12.49 -8.59 -15.98
CA VAL A 145 -13.20 -7.56 -16.77
C VAL A 145 -12.61 -7.42 -18.18
N LEU A 146 -11.30 -7.64 -18.36
CA LEU A 146 -10.63 -7.54 -19.67
C LEU A 146 -10.84 -8.77 -20.57
N ILE A 147 -11.05 -9.96 -19.99
CA ILE A 147 -11.18 -11.22 -20.74
C ILE A 147 -12.65 -11.49 -21.14
N PHE A 148 -13.61 -11.13 -20.28
CA PHE A 148 -15.01 -11.51 -20.46
C PHE A 148 -15.92 -10.40 -21.03
N GLY A 149 -15.36 -9.36 -21.67
CA GLY A 149 -16.11 -8.40 -22.51
C GLY A 149 -17.40 -7.83 -21.87
N GLY A 150 -17.46 -7.75 -20.54
CA GLY A 150 -18.71 -7.69 -19.81
C GLY A 150 -18.86 -6.37 -19.10
N GLY A 151 -19.57 -5.44 -19.72
CA GLY A 151 -19.96 -4.19 -19.09
C GLY A 151 -20.74 -4.45 -17.79
N ARG A 152 -20.20 -3.97 -16.67
CA ARG A 152 -20.98 -3.45 -15.55
C ARG A 152 -20.18 -2.29 -14.96
N ARG A 153 -20.82 -1.13 -15.04
CA ARG A 153 -20.44 0.12 -14.38
C ARG A 153 -20.51 -0.06 -12.87
#